data_AF-Q9RZH4-F1
#
_entry.id   AF-Q9RZH4-F1
#
_cell.length_a   1.000
_cell.length_b   1.000
_cell.length_c   1.000
_cell.angle_alpha   90.00
_cell.angle_beta   90.00
_cell.angle_gamma   90.00
#
_symmetry.space_group_name_H-M   'P 1'
#
loop_
_entity.id
_entity.type
_entity.pdbx_description
1 polymer ?
#
loop_
_entity_poly.entity_id
_entity_poly.type
_entity_poly.pdbx_seq_one_letter_code
_entity_poly.pdbx_strand_id
1 'polypeptide(L)'
;MRGELGQLLGAYILFYKGPHELYIPVTAANQQNFTQPIYIGKAVPKGDRTGEGAKKAVLENSLYKRLYEHSRSIAQVENLDVADFYFKVVPTTLHLSAWVESVLISKFVPAWNRHIDGFGNHDPGSGRYNQKRSVWDQVHPGRSWATRMSNLAIYDVAELRSRISARHHAKEVAVEKAIEEASEK
;
A
#
# COMPACT_ATOMS: atom_id res chain seq x y z
N MET A 1 -11.02 -17.71 -1.02
CA MET A 1 -10.58 -16.31 -0.79
C MET A 1 -11.66 -15.42 -0.17
N ARG A 2 -12.83 -15.17 -0.81
CA ARG A 2 -13.88 -14.28 -0.22
C ARG A 2 -14.39 -14.74 1.15
N GLY A 3 -14.62 -16.04 1.34
CA GLY A 3 -15.12 -16.60 2.61
C GLY A 3 -14.14 -16.45 3.78
N GLU A 4 -12.87 -16.80 3.56
CA GLU A 4 -11.82 -16.70 4.58
C GLU A 4 -11.49 -15.24 4.92
N LEU A 5 -11.26 -14.38 3.91
CA LEU A 5 -10.95 -12.96 4.13
C LEU A 5 -12.12 -12.18 4.71
N GLY A 6 -13.34 -12.63 4.45
CA GLY A 6 -14.56 -12.02 4.95
C GLY A 6 -14.67 -12.02 6.46
N GLN A 7 -14.04 -13.00 7.12
CA GLN A 7 -14.10 -13.17 8.56
C GLN A 7 -12.93 -12.50 9.31
N LEU A 8 -11.94 -11.98 8.58
CA LEU A 8 -10.73 -11.42 9.15
C LEU A 8 -10.83 -9.90 9.33
N LEU A 9 -10.27 -9.43 10.43
CA LEU A 9 -9.97 -8.02 10.68
C LEU A 9 -8.47 -7.83 10.73
N GLY A 10 -8.02 -6.61 10.41
CA GLY A 10 -6.63 -6.24 10.63
C GLY A 10 -6.00 -5.43 9.50
N ALA A 11 -4.69 -5.61 9.37
CA ALA A 11 -3.88 -4.96 8.36
C ALA A 11 -3.65 -5.91 7.17
N TYR A 12 -3.37 -5.33 6.01
CA TYR A 12 -2.90 -6.05 4.83
C TYR A 12 -1.66 -5.36 4.27
N ILE A 13 -0.84 -6.17 3.62
CA ILE A 13 0.44 -5.79 3.04
C ILE A 13 0.37 -6.13 1.55
N LEU A 14 0.60 -5.17 0.68
CA LEU A 14 0.70 -5.37 -0.76
C LEU A 14 2.18 -5.41 -1.18
N PHE A 15 2.49 -6.34 -2.06
CA PHE A 15 3.79 -6.51 -2.70
C PHE A 15 3.62 -6.38 -4.21
N TYR A 16 4.68 -5.94 -4.88
CA TYR A 16 4.74 -5.77 -6.32
C TYR A 16 5.93 -6.53 -6.90
N LYS A 17 5.71 -7.19 -8.04
CA LYS A 17 6.74 -7.90 -8.82
C LYS A 17 6.77 -7.52 -10.30
N GLY A 18 6.04 -6.48 -10.70
CA GLY A 18 5.94 -6.09 -12.09
C GLY A 18 7.11 -5.23 -12.59
N PRO A 19 7.06 -4.83 -13.87
CA PRO A 19 8.20 -4.20 -14.56
C PRO A 19 8.26 -2.67 -14.45
N HIS A 20 7.33 -2.01 -13.75
CA HIS A 20 7.25 -0.55 -13.73
C HIS A 20 8.56 0.09 -13.23
N GLU A 21 9.15 1.02 -14.00
CA GLU A 21 10.51 1.51 -13.79
C GLU A 21 10.76 2.11 -12.40
N LEU A 22 9.78 2.85 -11.84
CA LEU A 22 9.89 3.40 -10.48
C LEU A 22 10.06 2.34 -9.39
N TYR A 23 9.65 1.09 -9.67
CA TYR A 23 9.52 0.02 -8.70
C TYR A 23 10.48 -1.13 -8.94
N ILE A 24 11.45 -0.98 -9.84
CA ILE A 24 12.53 -1.96 -10.04
C ILE A 24 13.18 -2.39 -8.71
N PRO A 25 13.54 -1.48 -7.77
CA PRO A 25 14.09 -1.90 -6.47
C PRO A 25 13.11 -2.73 -5.63
N VAL A 26 11.81 -2.43 -5.70
CA VAL A 26 10.76 -3.20 -4.99
C VAL A 26 10.61 -4.58 -5.61
N THR A 27 10.60 -4.66 -6.94
CA THR A 27 10.54 -5.91 -7.70
C THR A 27 11.76 -6.79 -7.45
N ALA A 28 12.96 -6.21 -7.36
CA ALA A 28 14.19 -6.92 -7.02
C ALA A 28 14.10 -7.56 -5.62
N ALA A 29 13.71 -6.79 -4.60
CA ALA A 29 13.53 -7.28 -3.23
C ALA A 29 12.48 -8.40 -3.08
N ASN A 30 11.53 -8.48 -4.03
CA ASN A 30 10.41 -9.42 -3.99
C ASN A 30 10.58 -10.63 -4.92
N GLN A 31 11.74 -10.82 -5.56
CA GLN A 31 11.97 -11.94 -6.49
C GLN A 31 11.83 -13.30 -5.80
N GLN A 32 12.63 -13.53 -4.76
CA GLN A 32 12.65 -14.80 -4.02
C GLN A 32 11.67 -14.81 -2.87
N ASN A 33 11.64 -13.72 -2.10
CA ASN A 33 10.84 -13.60 -0.88
C ASN A 33 10.13 -12.24 -0.87
N PHE A 34 8.86 -12.21 -0.46
CA PHE A 34 8.11 -10.95 -0.31
C PHE A 34 8.61 -10.13 0.89
N THR A 35 9.71 -9.40 0.71
CA THR A 35 10.42 -8.67 1.78
C THR A 35 10.18 -7.17 1.76
N GLN A 36 9.78 -6.59 0.63
CA GLN A 36 9.57 -5.16 0.47
C GLN A 36 8.14 -4.85 0.00
N PRO A 37 7.25 -4.48 0.94
CA PRO A 37 5.92 -4.00 0.59
C PRO A 37 5.95 -2.75 -0.28
N ILE A 38 5.02 -2.65 -1.22
CA ILE A 38 4.76 -1.41 -1.96
C ILE A 38 3.72 -0.54 -1.24
N TYR A 39 2.79 -1.17 -0.52
CA TYR A 39 1.75 -0.52 0.28
C TYR A 39 1.34 -1.36 1.48
N ILE A 40 0.96 -0.69 2.56
CA ILE A 40 0.41 -1.29 3.77
C ILE A 40 -0.82 -0.49 4.15
N GLY A 41 -1.91 -1.18 4.46
CA GLY A 41 -3.13 -0.54 4.88
C GLY A 41 -3.89 -1.38 5.90
N LYS A 42 -4.94 -0.81 6.45
CA LYS A 42 -5.92 -1.51 7.29
C LYS A 42 -7.32 -1.45 6.70
N ALA A 43 -8.17 -2.37 7.16
CA ALA A 43 -9.60 -2.32 6.90
C ALA A 43 -10.32 -1.87 8.17
N VAL A 44 -10.97 -0.71 8.10
CA VAL A 44 -11.78 -0.16 9.20
C VAL A 44 -13.25 -0.20 8.76
N PRO A 45 -14.17 -0.77 9.56
CA PRO A 45 -15.60 -0.76 9.26
C PRO A 45 -16.20 0.63 9.36
N LYS A 46 -17.34 0.82 8.69
CA LYS A 46 -18.19 1.99 8.93
C LYS A 46 -18.83 1.89 10.33
N GLY A 47 -18.66 2.93 11.14
CA GLY A 47 -19.24 2.99 12.50
C GLY A 47 -18.26 2.62 13.62
N ASP A 48 -16.96 2.51 13.35
CA ASP A 48 -15.96 2.29 14.41
C ASP A 48 -16.02 3.35 15.53
N ARG A 49 -16.47 4.57 15.18
CA ARG A 49 -16.71 5.67 16.12
C ARG A 49 -17.81 5.43 17.16
N THR A 50 -18.65 4.40 17.01
CA THR A 50 -19.74 4.09 17.96
C THR A 50 -19.45 2.83 18.80
N GLY A 51 -18.29 2.20 18.67
CA GLY A 51 -17.90 1.01 19.45
C GLY A 51 -18.49 -0.32 18.95
N GLU A 52 -19.41 -0.30 18.00
CA GLU A 52 -20.01 -1.51 17.38
C GLU A 52 -19.19 -2.05 16.19
N GLY A 53 -18.05 -1.43 15.89
CA GLY A 53 -17.29 -1.63 14.66
C GLY A 53 -16.87 -3.07 14.41
N ALA A 54 -16.36 -3.79 15.43
CA ALA A 54 -15.72 -5.09 15.22
C ALA A 54 -16.68 -6.18 14.72
N LYS A 55 -17.86 -6.34 15.34
CA LYS A 55 -18.87 -7.31 14.90
C LYS A 55 -19.39 -6.96 13.51
N LYS A 56 -19.65 -5.68 13.27
CA LYS A 56 -20.12 -5.18 11.98
C LYS A 56 -19.08 -5.38 10.87
N ALA A 57 -17.80 -5.21 11.15
CA ALA A 57 -16.71 -5.36 10.20
C ALA A 57 -16.63 -6.78 9.60
N VAL A 58 -16.74 -7.78 10.46
CA VAL A 58 -16.75 -9.21 10.08
C VAL A 58 -17.99 -9.51 9.24
N LEU A 59 -19.17 -9.07 9.70
CA LEU A 59 -20.42 -9.25 8.93
C LEU A 59 -20.37 -8.56 7.57
N GLU A 60 -19.73 -7.40 7.48
CA GLU A 60 -19.64 -6.60 6.26
C GLU A 60 -18.46 -6.99 5.35
N ASN A 61 -17.63 -7.98 5.71
CA ASN A 61 -16.46 -8.40 4.94
C ASN A 61 -15.49 -7.22 4.65
N SER A 62 -15.20 -6.38 5.65
CA SER A 62 -14.49 -5.10 5.46
C SER A 62 -13.11 -5.26 4.80
N LEU A 63 -12.35 -6.30 5.17
CA LEU A 63 -11.03 -6.58 4.61
C LEU A 63 -11.08 -6.97 3.14
N TYR A 64 -11.94 -7.93 2.80
CA TYR A 64 -12.16 -8.35 1.41
C TYR A 64 -12.59 -7.16 0.54
N LYS A 65 -13.57 -6.37 1.01
CA LYS A 65 -14.03 -5.17 0.28
C LYS A 65 -12.88 -4.20 0.03
N ARG A 66 -12.04 -3.94 1.04
CA ARG A 66 -10.92 -3.00 0.90
C ARG A 66 -9.87 -3.49 -0.09
N LEU A 67 -9.50 -4.77 -0.05
CA LEU A 67 -8.58 -5.36 -1.03
C LEU A 67 -9.18 -5.36 -2.45
N TYR A 68 -10.48 -5.60 -2.57
CA TYR A 68 -11.20 -5.54 -3.84
C TYR A 68 -11.27 -4.11 -4.41
N GLU A 69 -11.50 -3.10 -3.57
CA GLU A 69 -11.40 -1.70 -3.98
C GLU A 69 -10.01 -1.38 -4.55
N HIS A 70 -8.96 -1.83 -3.88
CA HIS A 70 -7.58 -1.63 -4.32
C HIS A 70 -7.28 -2.33 -5.65
N SER A 71 -7.73 -3.58 -5.84
CA SER A 71 -7.55 -4.26 -7.12
C SER A 71 -8.28 -3.55 -8.25
N ARG A 72 -9.49 -3.03 -8.01
CA ARG A 72 -10.22 -2.20 -8.98
C ARG A 72 -9.53 -0.87 -9.27
N SER A 73 -8.89 -0.27 -8.28
CA SER A 73 -8.10 0.95 -8.46
C SER A 73 -6.85 0.72 -9.29
N ILE A 74 -6.18 -0.43 -9.15
CA ILE A 74 -5.03 -0.82 -9.98
C ILE A 74 -5.49 -1.18 -11.40
N ALA A 75 -6.58 -1.93 -11.55
CA ALA A 75 -7.13 -2.30 -12.86
C ALA A 75 -7.61 -1.10 -13.71
N GLN A 76 -7.76 0.08 -13.11
CA GLN A 76 -8.16 1.30 -13.81
C GLN A 76 -6.98 2.08 -14.40
N VAL A 77 -5.74 1.82 -13.96
CA VAL A 77 -4.59 2.59 -14.41
C VAL A 77 -3.90 1.94 -15.60
N GLU A 78 -3.21 2.74 -16.39
CA GLU A 78 -2.67 2.32 -17.68
C GLU A 78 -1.33 1.58 -17.58
N ASN A 79 -0.61 1.76 -16.47
CA ASN A 79 0.79 1.36 -16.34
C ASN A 79 1.06 0.37 -15.19
N LEU A 80 0.02 -0.28 -14.66
CA LEU A 80 0.14 -1.35 -13.67
C LEU A 80 -0.81 -2.49 -14.05
N ASP A 81 -0.35 -3.73 -13.89
CA ASP A 81 -1.20 -4.91 -14.00
C ASP A 81 -1.51 -5.46 -12.60
N VAL A 82 -2.77 -5.79 -12.32
CA VAL A 82 -3.19 -6.43 -11.07
C VAL A 82 -2.48 -7.78 -10.87
N ALA A 83 -2.14 -8.49 -11.94
CA ALA A 83 -1.44 -9.77 -11.90
C ALA A 83 -0.04 -9.68 -11.26
N ASP A 84 0.57 -8.49 -11.25
CA ASP A 84 1.87 -8.25 -10.65
C ASP A 84 1.82 -8.03 -9.12
N PHE A 85 0.62 -8.02 -8.53
CA PHE A 85 0.41 -7.73 -7.12
C PHE A 85 0.08 -8.97 -6.30
N TYR A 86 0.71 -9.02 -5.13
CA TYR A 86 0.52 -10.07 -4.13
C TYR A 86 0.18 -9.43 -2.81
N PHE A 87 -0.48 -10.17 -1.92
CA PHE A 87 -0.79 -9.63 -0.60
C PHE A 87 -0.62 -10.65 0.51
N LYS A 88 -0.38 -10.13 1.71
CA LYS A 88 -0.48 -10.86 2.97
C LYS A 88 -1.46 -10.14 3.88
N VAL A 89 -2.19 -10.90 4.69
CA VAL A 89 -3.04 -10.36 5.75
C VAL A 89 -2.33 -10.57 7.07
N VAL A 90 -2.43 -9.57 7.94
CA VAL A 90 -2.03 -9.65 9.34
C VAL A 90 -3.30 -9.57 10.18
N PRO A 91 -3.91 -10.73 10.50
CA PRO A 91 -5.12 -10.77 11.30
C PRO A 91 -4.87 -10.15 12.67
N THR A 92 -5.74 -9.25 13.09
CA THR A 92 -5.67 -8.60 14.41
C THR A 92 -7.04 -8.04 14.79
N THR A 93 -7.17 -7.50 16.00
CA THR A 93 -8.38 -6.80 16.42
C THR A 93 -8.48 -5.43 15.72
N LEU A 94 -9.70 -4.90 15.65
CA LEU A 94 -9.94 -3.60 15.02
C LEU A 94 -9.08 -2.48 15.62
N HIS A 95 -8.99 -2.41 16.95
CA HIS A 95 -8.21 -1.39 17.65
C HIS A 95 -6.69 -1.52 17.39
N LEU A 96 -6.17 -2.74 17.35
CA LEU A 96 -4.75 -3.00 17.11
C LEU A 96 -4.36 -2.82 15.64
N SER A 97 -5.31 -2.89 14.70
CA SER A 97 -5.03 -2.74 13.27
C SER A 97 -4.32 -1.42 12.92
N ALA A 98 -4.67 -0.32 13.61
CA ALA A 98 -4.04 0.98 13.43
C ALA A 98 -2.58 0.99 13.92
N TRP A 99 -2.33 0.38 15.07
CA TRP A 99 -0.97 0.27 15.62
C TRP A 99 -0.10 -0.62 14.73
N VAL A 100 -0.62 -1.79 14.33
CA VAL A 100 0.07 -2.73 13.43
C VAL A 100 0.42 -2.04 12.10
N GLU A 101 -0.53 -1.34 11.48
CA GLU A 101 -0.29 -0.58 10.26
C GLU A 101 0.85 0.43 10.44
N SER A 102 0.81 1.25 11.50
CA SER A 102 1.83 2.26 11.77
C SER A 102 3.22 1.65 11.97
N VAL A 103 3.32 0.58 12.77
CA VAL A 103 4.58 -0.15 13.00
C VAL A 103 5.14 -0.72 11.71
N LEU A 104 4.30 -1.34 10.88
CA LEU A 104 4.72 -1.92 9.61
C LEU A 104 5.13 -0.84 8.60
N ILE A 105 4.41 0.27 8.50
CA ILE A 105 4.79 1.40 7.64
C ILE A 105 6.12 1.99 8.08
N SER A 106 6.34 2.17 9.39
CA SER A 106 7.60 2.67 9.93
C SER A 106 8.76 1.72 9.62
N LYS A 107 8.56 0.42 9.83
CA LYS A 107 9.58 -0.61 9.59
C LYS A 107 9.95 -0.76 8.10
N PHE A 108 8.95 -0.84 7.24
CA PHE A 108 9.14 -1.21 5.83
C PHE A 108 9.27 -0.01 4.90
N VAL A 109 8.81 1.16 5.32
CA VAL A 109 8.80 2.41 4.53
C VAL A 109 8.25 2.18 3.10
N PRO A 110 7.01 1.66 2.93
CA PRO A 110 6.49 1.32 1.61
C PRO A 110 6.35 2.57 0.72
N ALA A 111 6.64 2.42 -0.57
CA ALA A 111 6.67 3.53 -1.53
C ALA A 111 5.33 4.30 -1.56
N TRP A 112 4.20 3.60 -1.60
CA TRP A 112 2.87 4.21 -1.69
C TRP A 112 2.33 4.73 -0.35
N ASN A 113 3.02 4.48 0.76
CA ASN A 113 2.69 5.08 2.06
C ASN A 113 3.53 6.32 2.37
N ARG A 114 4.77 6.41 1.86
CA ARG A 114 5.76 7.40 2.31
C ARG A 114 6.27 8.36 1.24
N HIS A 115 6.24 7.95 -0.02
CA HIS A 115 6.87 8.72 -1.11
C HIS A 115 5.88 9.08 -2.21
N ILE A 116 4.91 8.21 -2.48
CA ILE A 116 3.90 8.38 -3.53
C ILE A 116 2.53 8.27 -2.87
N ASP A 117 2.00 9.38 -2.39
CA ASP A 117 0.76 9.42 -1.63
C ASP A 117 -0.48 9.33 -2.54
N GLY A 118 -1.59 8.85 -1.97
CA GLY A 118 -2.92 8.87 -2.60
C GLY A 118 -3.44 7.55 -3.15
N PHE A 119 -2.68 6.46 -3.10
CA PHE A 119 -3.18 5.14 -3.49
C PHE A 119 -4.50 4.78 -2.78
N GLY A 120 -4.57 5.03 -1.48
CA GLY A 120 -5.74 4.70 -0.65
C GLY A 120 -6.93 5.67 -0.74
N ASN A 121 -6.83 6.71 -1.55
CA ASN A 121 -7.88 7.72 -1.68
C ASN A 121 -9.13 7.17 -2.39
N HIS A 122 -10.29 7.73 -2.03
CA HIS A 122 -11.56 7.53 -2.73
C HIS A 122 -11.90 8.76 -3.57
N ASP A 123 -12.88 8.62 -4.46
CA ASP A 123 -13.47 9.77 -5.16
C ASP A 123 -13.86 10.84 -4.13
N PRO A 124 -13.33 12.08 -4.24
CA PRO A 124 -13.67 13.14 -3.31
C PRO A 124 -15.14 13.58 -3.46
N GLY A 125 -15.87 13.18 -4.50
CA GLY A 125 -17.26 13.55 -4.68
C GLY A 125 -17.45 15.03 -5.05
N SER A 126 -18.71 15.43 -5.19
CA SER A 126 -19.06 16.77 -5.69
C SER A 126 -18.46 17.89 -4.86
N GLY A 127 -18.00 18.95 -5.52
CA GLY A 127 -17.44 20.16 -4.89
C GLY A 127 -15.98 20.06 -4.43
N ARG A 128 -15.35 18.88 -4.53
CA ARG A 128 -13.97 18.66 -4.07
C ARG A 128 -12.94 18.39 -5.18
N TYR A 129 -13.34 18.50 -6.46
CA TYR A 129 -12.41 18.29 -7.60
C TYR A 129 -11.34 19.38 -7.78
N ASN A 130 -11.49 20.53 -7.11
CA ASN A 130 -10.47 21.58 -7.10
C ASN A 130 -9.26 21.24 -6.19
N GLN A 131 -9.35 20.17 -5.40
CA GLN A 131 -8.25 19.66 -4.59
C GLN A 131 -7.10 19.15 -5.48
N LYS A 132 -5.91 19.06 -4.89
CA LYS A 132 -4.74 18.52 -5.58
C LYS A 132 -4.95 17.05 -5.94
N ARG A 133 -4.70 16.69 -7.21
CA ARG A 133 -4.51 15.31 -7.66
C ARG A 133 -3.30 14.75 -6.94
N SER A 134 -3.44 13.55 -6.39
CA SER A 134 -2.37 12.91 -5.62
C SER A 134 -1.15 12.61 -6.51
N VAL A 135 0.03 12.41 -5.91
CA VAL A 135 1.20 11.97 -6.67
C VAL A 135 0.95 10.58 -7.29
N TRP A 136 0.27 9.69 -6.56
CA TRP A 136 -0.08 8.36 -7.08
C TRP A 136 -0.94 8.45 -8.35
N ASP A 137 -1.99 9.27 -8.38
CA ASP A 137 -2.87 9.41 -9.55
C ASP A 137 -2.22 10.19 -10.71
N GLN A 138 -1.09 10.87 -10.47
CA GLN A 138 -0.27 11.48 -11.53
C GLN A 138 0.74 10.49 -12.11
N VAL A 139 1.36 9.68 -11.27
CA VAL A 139 2.30 8.61 -11.68
C VAL A 139 1.57 7.45 -12.34
N HIS A 140 0.34 7.16 -11.90
CA HIS A 140 -0.52 6.08 -12.40
C HIS A 140 -1.84 6.65 -12.94
N PRO A 141 -1.85 7.20 -14.17
CA PRO A 141 -3.07 7.75 -14.75
C PRO A 141 -4.10 6.64 -15.04
N GLY A 142 -5.39 6.98 -14.91
CA GLY A 142 -6.50 6.15 -15.38
C GLY A 142 -7.76 6.13 -14.49
N ARG A 143 -7.63 6.42 -13.18
CA ARG A 143 -8.82 6.57 -12.32
C ARG A 143 -9.68 7.73 -12.79
N SER A 144 -10.91 7.44 -13.24
CA SER A 144 -11.82 8.40 -13.88
C SER A 144 -12.15 9.61 -13.02
N TRP A 145 -12.11 9.48 -11.69
CA TRP A 145 -12.36 10.61 -10.81
C TRP A 145 -11.16 11.54 -10.67
N ALA A 146 -9.94 11.01 -10.75
CA ALA A 146 -8.71 11.79 -10.61
C ALA A 146 -8.44 12.63 -11.87
N THR A 147 -8.85 12.15 -13.05
CA THR A 147 -8.71 12.90 -14.31
C THR A 147 -9.49 14.22 -14.30
N ARG A 148 -10.59 14.29 -13.53
CA ARG A 148 -11.38 15.51 -13.30
C ARG A 148 -10.69 16.54 -12.41
N MET A 149 -9.61 16.17 -11.72
CA MET A 149 -8.86 17.05 -10.83
C MET A 149 -7.74 17.74 -11.63
N SER A 150 -7.82 19.06 -11.80
CA SER A 150 -6.89 19.85 -12.62
C SER A 150 -5.69 20.40 -11.84
N ASN A 151 -5.78 20.45 -10.51
CA ASN A 151 -4.71 20.94 -9.64
C ASN A 151 -3.67 19.83 -9.42
N LEU A 152 -2.46 19.96 -9.95
CA LEU A 152 -1.44 18.91 -9.91
C LEU A 152 -0.46 19.16 -8.76
N ALA A 153 -0.11 18.10 -8.02
CA ALA A 153 0.99 18.16 -7.07
C ALA A 153 2.33 18.10 -7.81
N ILE A 154 3.28 18.96 -7.46
CA ILE A 154 4.64 18.93 -8.00
C ILE A 154 5.39 17.74 -7.38
N TYR A 155 6.07 16.96 -8.21
CA TYR A 155 6.95 15.86 -7.79
C TYR A 155 8.12 15.72 -8.76
N ASP A 156 9.23 15.16 -8.28
CA ASP A 156 10.40 14.82 -9.08
C ASP A 156 10.56 13.30 -9.16
N VAL A 157 10.51 12.76 -10.38
CA VAL A 157 10.68 11.33 -10.67
C VAL A 157 12.03 10.81 -10.19
N ALA A 158 13.11 11.58 -10.38
CA ALA A 158 14.45 11.18 -9.96
C ALA A 158 14.55 11.13 -8.43
N GLU A 159 13.95 12.11 -7.74
CA GLU A 159 13.87 12.11 -6.29
C GLU A 159 13.06 10.93 -5.76
N LEU A 160 11.90 10.62 -6.36
CA LEU A 160 11.09 9.47 -6.00
C LEU A 160 11.87 8.16 -6.17
N ARG A 161 12.56 7.98 -7.30
CA ARG A 161 13.42 6.81 -7.55
C ARG A 161 14.52 6.68 -6.50
N SER A 162 15.18 7.78 -6.16
CA SER A 162 16.23 7.81 -5.14
C SER A 162 15.69 7.38 -3.77
N ARG A 163 14.57 7.95 -3.33
CA ARG A 163 13.92 7.61 -2.04
C ARG A 163 13.50 6.15 -1.96
N ILE A 164 12.92 5.61 -3.03
CA ILE A 164 12.51 4.19 -3.10
C ILE A 164 13.74 3.26 -3.06
N SER A 165 14.83 3.64 -3.73
CA SER A 165 16.06 2.83 -3.79
C SER A 165 16.87 2.87 -2.50
N ALA A 166 16.98 4.04 -1.84
CA ALA A 166 17.78 4.22 -0.63
C ALA A 166 17.36 3.27 0.50
N ARG A 167 16.06 2.95 0.61
CA ARG A 167 15.56 1.99 1.59
C ARG A 167 16.04 0.57 1.32
N HIS A 168 16.13 0.16 0.05
CA HIS A 168 16.60 -1.15 -0.37
C HIS A 168 18.05 -1.35 0.04
N HIS A 169 18.89 -0.39 -0.33
CA HIS A 169 20.32 -0.41 -0.02
C HIS A 169 20.59 -0.46 1.49
N ALA A 170 19.90 0.37 2.29
CA ALA A 170 20.03 0.33 3.75
C ALA A 170 19.59 -1.01 4.37
N LYS A 171 18.74 -1.77 3.69
CA LYS A 171 18.26 -3.08 4.15
C LYS A 171 19.26 -4.19 3.82
N GLU A 172 19.83 -4.17 2.61
CA GLU A 172 20.90 -5.09 2.19
C GLU A 172 22.12 -4.96 3.08
N VAL A 173 22.62 -3.72 3.27
CA VAL A 173 23.78 -3.44 4.14
C VAL A 173 23.55 -3.91 5.58
N ALA A 174 22.34 -3.74 6.11
CA ALA A 174 22.01 -4.21 7.47
C ALA A 174 21.97 -5.75 7.58
N VAL A 175 21.56 -6.45 6.52
CA VAL A 175 21.55 -7.92 6.47
C VAL A 175 22.97 -8.46 6.34
N GLU A 176 23.79 -7.89 5.45
CA GLU A 176 25.20 -8.27 5.29
C GLU A 176 25.97 -8.11 6.61
N LYS A 177 25.82 -6.95 7.27
CA LYS A 177 26.43 -6.71 8.58
C LYS A 177 25.99 -7.72 9.65
N ALA A 178 24.70 -8.08 9.68
CA ALA A 178 24.21 -9.06 10.64
C ALA A 178 24.74 -10.48 10.38
N ILE A 179 25.03 -10.82 9.12
CA ILE A 179 25.65 -12.10 8.73
C ILE A 179 27.13 -12.11 9.15
N GLU A 180 27.87 -11.03 8.91
CA GLU A 180 29.28 -10.89 9.35
C GLU A 180 29.38 -11.05 10.88
N GLU A 181 28.56 -10.31 11.65
CA GLU A 181 28.52 -10.39 13.12
C GLU A 181 28.13 -11.78 13.67
N ALA A 182 27.36 -12.55 12.89
CA ALA A 182 26.98 -13.92 13.24
C ALA A 182 28.04 -14.96 12.84
N SER A 183 28.94 -14.64 11.90
CA SER A 183 30.03 -15.51 11.45
C SER A 183 31.31 -15.37 12.29
N GLU A 184 31.45 -14.27 13.03
CA GLU A 184 32.56 -14.02 13.97
C GLU A 184 32.29 -14.59 15.38
N LYS A 185 31.15 -15.25 15.60
CA LYS A 185 30.76 -15.90 16.87
C LYS A 185 30.69 -17.41 16.73
#